data_AF-A0A437AGF1-F1
#
_entry.id   AF-A0A437AGF1-F1
#
_cell.length_a   1.000
_cell.length_b   1.000
_cell.length_c   1.000
_cell.angle_alpha   90.00
_cell.angle_beta   90.00
_cell.angle_gamma   90.00
#
_symmetry.space_group_name_H-M   'P 1'
#
loop_
_entity.id
_entity.type
_entity.pdbx_description
1 polymer ?
#
loop_
_entity_poly.entity_id
_entity_poly.type
_entity_poly.pdbx_seq_one_letter_code
_entity_poly.pdbx_strand_id
1 'polypeptide(L)'
;MLTGDDYDFYCHSNLVRSVIPFGLAESDVHDVINIFQVTGLNGQGKYFMEASPAKPGDYIEFFAEQDLLMALSTCPGGDLSKWGWGEGSAGDEEDGKQSMWDCCREIKVEIFEIDERARYVLKSWEEPKRSEYKGMHGMKIPGGELVASVNMWTAGSGVEVIKASLRDD
;
A
#
# COMPACT_ATOMS: atom_id res chain seq x y z
N MET A 1 -5.38 15.07 -15.90
CA MET A 1 -5.84 13.66 -15.75
C MET A 1 -6.83 13.26 -16.85
N LEU A 2 -7.42 12.05 -16.82
CA LEU A 2 -8.47 11.62 -17.78
C LEU A 2 -9.70 12.55 -17.81
N THR A 3 -9.93 13.33 -16.76
CA THR A 3 -10.99 14.35 -16.68
C THR A 3 -10.57 15.73 -17.18
N GLY A 4 -9.27 15.94 -17.48
CA GLY A 4 -8.73 17.27 -17.80
C GLY A 4 -8.39 18.13 -16.59
N ASP A 5 -8.78 17.71 -15.38
CA ASP A 5 -8.47 18.44 -14.14
C ASP A 5 -7.10 18.06 -13.59
N ASP A 6 -6.49 19.03 -12.91
CA ASP A 6 -5.25 18.90 -12.15
C ASP A 6 -5.58 18.86 -10.65
N TYR A 7 -5.38 17.70 -10.04
CA TYR A 7 -5.57 17.51 -8.60
C TYR A 7 -4.47 16.61 -8.02
N ASP A 8 -3.77 17.10 -7.00
CA ASP A 8 -2.53 16.51 -6.49
C ASP A 8 -2.71 15.62 -5.25
N PHE A 9 -3.94 15.46 -4.76
CA PHE A 9 -4.22 14.75 -3.50
C PHE A 9 -4.92 13.40 -3.68
N TYR A 10 -4.76 12.80 -4.86
CA TYR A 10 -5.15 11.40 -5.07
C TYR A 10 -4.21 10.44 -4.31
N CYS A 11 -4.70 9.22 -4.06
CA CYS A 11 -3.94 8.19 -3.35
C CYS A 11 -2.56 7.96 -3.95
N HIS A 12 -2.47 7.90 -5.29
CA HIS A 12 -1.18 7.74 -5.99
C HIS A 12 -0.20 8.85 -5.60
N SER A 13 -0.59 10.12 -5.78
CA SER A 13 0.25 11.27 -5.44
C SER A 13 0.62 11.32 -3.94
N ASN A 14 -0.31 10.94 -3.05
CA ASN A 14 -0.05 10.84 -1.62
C ASN A 14 1.03 9.78 -1.31
N LEU A 15 0.94 8.61 -1.95
CA LEU A 15 1.91 7.52 -1.81
C LEU A 15 3.28 7.93 -2.37
N VAL A 16 3.34 8.52 -3.57
CA VAL A 16 4.59 9.03 -4.16
C VAL A 16 5.29 9.96 -3.19
N ARG A 17 4.57 10.95 -2.62
CA ARG A 17 5.17 11.87 -1.64
C ARG A 17 5.63 11.17 -0.36
N SER A 18 4.95 10.12 0.08
CA SER A 18 5.29 9.38 1.30
C SER A 18 6.56 8.53 1.16
N VAL A 19 6.88 8.05 -0.05
CA VAL A 19 8.02 7.15 -0.28
C VAL A 19 9.32 7.88 -0.64
N ILE A 20 9.24 9.11 -1.14
CA ILE A 20 10.41 9.94 -1.51
C ILE A 20 11.45 10.06 -0.37
N PRO A 21 11.07 10.30 0.91
CA PRO A 21 12.04 10.37 2.00
C PRO A 21 12.88 9.10 2.22
N PHE A 22 12.41 7.96 1.70
CA PHE A 22 13.08 6.67 1.78
C PHE A 22 13.94 6.36 0.54
N GLY A 23 14.11 7.33 -0.36
CA GLY A 23 14.93 7.19 -1.57
C GLY A 23 14.23 6.46 -2.73
N LEU A 24 12.90 6.31 -2.64
CA LEU A 24 12.07 5.70 -3.67
C LEU A 24 11.47 6.75 -4.61
N ALA A 25 11.11 6.33 -5.81
CA ALA A 25 10.52 7.15 -6.85
C ALA A 25 9.06 6.76 -7.13
N GLU A 26 8.39 7.54 -7.97
CA GLU A 26 7.01 7.24 -8.40
C GLU A 26 6.87 5.84 -9.02
N SER A 27 7.88 5.35 -9.73
CA SER A 27 7.87 4.01 -10.33
C SER A 27 7.89 2.85 -9.31
N ASP A 28 8.23 3.14 -8.05
CA ASP A 28 8.20 2.16 -6.97
C ASP A 28 6.81 2.06 -6.31
N VAL A 29 5.91 3.02 -6.59
CA VAL A 29 4.50 2.94 -6.17
C VAL A 29 3.78 1.94 -7.07
N HIS A 30 3.25 0.89 -6.46
CA HIS A 30 2.56 -0.20 -7.13
C HIS A 30 1.05 -0.17 -6.83
N ASP A 31 0.31 -1.06 -7.47
CA ASP A 31 -1.12 -1.28 -7.18
C ASP A 31 -1.34 -1.53 -5.68
N VAL A 32 -2.41 -0.94 -5.15
CA VAL A 32 -2.66 -0.88 -3.70
C VAL A 32 -3.57 -2.01 -3.22
N ILE A 33 -3.43 -2.36 -1.95
CA ILE A 33 -4.47 -3.05 -1.20
C ILE A 33 -5.46 -1.99 -0.71
N ASN A 34 -6.70 -2.02 -1.20
CA ASN A 34 -7.73 -1.08 -0.78
C ASN A 34 -8.38 -1.52 0.54
N ILE A 35 -7.77 -1.10 1.65
CA ILE A 35 -8.24 -1.40 3.02
C ILE A 35 -9.63 -0.77 3.22
N PHE A 36 -10.58 -1.58 3.72
CA PHE A 36 -11.98 -1.22 3.97
C PHE A 36 -12.84 -0.87 2.74
N GLN A 37 -12.30 -0.90 1.51
CA GLN A 37 -13.09 -0.59 0.32
C GLN A 37 -13.92 -1.80 -0.11
N VAL A 38 -15.22 -1.61 -0.33
CA VAL A 38 -16.10 -2.66 -0.86
C VAL A 38 -16.15 -2.56 -2.36
N THR A 39 -15.57 -3.54 -3.05
CA THR A 39 -15.48 -3.55 -4.50
C THR A 39 -15.64 -4.95 -5.07
N GLY A 40 -15.98 -5.03 -6.35
CA GLY A 40 -16.11 -6.30 -7.03
C GLY A 40 -16.32 -6.14 -8.53
N LEU A 41 -16.64 -7.24 -9.18
CA LEU A 41 -17.05 -7.28 -10.58
C LEU A 41 -18.52 -7.66 -10.65
N ASN A 42 -19.30 -6.89 -11.41
CA ASN A 42 -20.70 -7.22 -11.63
C ASN A 42 -20.86 -8.37 -12.65
N GLY A 43 -22.10 -8.78 -12.96
CA GLY A 43 -22.37 -9.85 -13.94
C GLY A 43 -21.88 -9.58 -15.37
N GLN A 44 -21.47 -8.34 -15.68
CA GLN A 44 -20.86 -7.97 -16.96
C GLN A 44 -19.33 -7.86 -16.89
N GLY A 45 -18.71 -8.19 -15.75
CA GLY A 45 -17.28 -8.05 -15.52
C GLY A 45 -16.81 -6.60 -15.32
N LYS A 46 -17.73 -5.66 -15.05
CA LYS A 46 -17.37 -4.26 -14.78
C LYS A 46 -17.09 -4.07 -13.30
N TYR A 47 -16.04 -3.30 -13.01
CA TYR A 47 -15.70 -2.90 -11.66
C TYR A 47 -16.80 -2.04 -11.04
N PHE A 48 -17.15 -2.32 -9.79
CA PHE A 48 -18.05 -1.49 -9.00
C PHE A 48 -17.46 -1.25 -7.61
N MET A 49 -17.94 -0.20 -6.98
CA MET A 49 -17.64 0.15 -5.60
C MET A 49 -18.95 0.40 -4.86
N GLU A 50 -18.97 0.08 -3.58
CA GLU A 50 -20.08 0.37 -2.66
C GLU A 50 -19.55 1.07 -1.41
N ALA A 51 -20.47 1.68 -0.66
CA ALA A 51 -20.16 2.32 0.61
C ALA A 51 -19.52 1.31 1.57
N SER A 52 -18.43 1.72 2.21
CA SER A 52 -17.76 0.87 3.20
C SER A 52 -18.66 0.61 4.40
N PRO A 53 -18.79 -0.65 4.88
CA PRO A 53 -19.53 -0.97 6.09
C PRO A 53 -18.69 -0.75 7.36
N ALA A 54 -17.41 -0.37 7.22
CA ALA A 54 -16.48 -0.23 8.33
C ALA A 54 -16.94 0.89 9.29
N LYS A 55 -16.75 0.64 10.58
CA LYS A 55 -17.12 1.53 11.68
C LYS A 55 -15.90 1.90 12.52
N PRO A 56 -15.96 2.99 13.31
CA PRO A 56 -14.93 3.27 14.29
C PRO A 56 -14.69 2.05 15.21
N GLY A 57 -13.44 1.60 15.29
CA GLY A 57 -13.04 0.41 16.04
C GLY A 57 -12.87 -0.85 15.21
N ASP A 58 -13.35 -0.89 13.96
CA ASP A 58 -13.00 -1.97 13.03
C ASP A 58 -11.52 -1.83 12.64
N TYR A 59 -10.79 -2.96 12.60
CA TYR A 59 -9.39 -2.99 12.25
C TYR A 59 -9.03 -4.22 11.42
N ILE A 60 -7.92 -4.13 10.72
CA ILE A 60 -7.21 -5.25 10.11
C ILE A 60 -5.82 -5.27 10.74
N GLU A 61 -5.39 -6.43 11.22
CA GLU A 61 -4.07 -6.62 11.81
C GLU A 61 -3.22 -7.49 10.87
N PHE A 62 -1.96 -7.09 10.71
CA PHE A 62 -1.00 -7.80 9.88
C PHE A 62 0.16 -8.30 10.74
N PHE A 63 0.59 -9.53 10.47
CA PHE A 63 1.87 -10.04 10.95
C PHE A 63 2.94 -9.76 9.88
N ALA A 64 3.97 -8.99 10.24
CA ALA A 64 5.08 -8.69 9.33
C ALA A 64 6.04 -9.89 9.28
N GLU A 65 5.96 -10.69 8.22
CA GLU A 65 6.84 -11.85 8.06
C GLU A 65 8.30 -11.48 7.70
N GLN A 66 8.54 -10.25 7.23
CA GLN A 66 9.86 -9.70 6.92
C GLN A 66 9.87 -8.21 7.27
N ASP A 67 11.04 -7.56 7.16
CA ASP A 67 11.13 -6.11 7.32
C ASP A 67 10.35 -5.39 6.21
N LEU A 68 9.44 -4.48 6.59
CA LEU A 68 8.55 -3.79 5.66
C LEU A 68 8.65 -2.27 5.80
N LEU A 69 8.66 -1.59 4.65
CA LEU A 69 8.27 -0.19 4.54
C LEU A 69 6.80 -0.15 4.08
N MET A 70 5.91 0.35 4.93
CA MET A 70 4.49 0.48 4.62
C MET A 70 4.13 1.94 4.39
N ALA A 71 3.68 2.27 3.19
CA ALA A 71 3.08 3.55 2.86
C ALA A 71 1.56 3.43 2.86
N LEU A 72 0.86 4.40 3.46
CA LEU A 72 -0.60 4.43 3.55
C LEU A 72 -1.13 5.81 3.15
N SER A 73 -2.21 5.82 2.37
CA SER A 73 -2.94 7.03 2.01
C SER A 73 -4.37 6.93 2.49
N THR A 74 -4.86 7.96 3.16
CA THR A 74 -6.30 8.16 3.37
C THR A 74 -6.91 8.62 2.06
N CYS A 75 -7.83 7.82 1.51
CA CYS A 75 -8.42 8.09 0.20
C CYS A 75 -9.33 9.34 0.28
N PRO A 76 -9.18 10.33 -0.62
CA PRO A 76 -10.09 11.48 -0.65
C PRO A 76 -11.54 11.11 -1.00
N GLY A 77 -11.77 9.89 -1.50
CA GLY A 77 -13.11 9.31 -1.71
C GLY A 77 -13.82 8.91 -0.40
N GLY A 78 -13.14 8.94 0.74
CA GLY A 78 -13.69 8.57 2.04
C GLY A 78 -14.22 7.14 2.06
N ASP A 79 -15.43 6.95 2.59
CA ASP A 79 -16.13 5.67 2.64
C ASP A 79 -16.89 5.32 1.35
N LEU A 80 -16.77 6.16 0.30
CA LEU A 80 -17.51 6.06 -0.97
C LEU A 80 -19.04 6.18 -0.87
N SER A 81 -19.59 6.52 0.29
CA SER A 81 -21.04 6.75 0.47
C SER A 81 -21.56 7.98 -0.27
N LYS A 82 -20.66 8.92 -0.57
CA LYS A 82 -20.93 10.14 -1.33
C LYS A 82 -20.35 10.09 -2.74
N TRP A 83 -19.93 8.92 -3.22
CA TRP A 83 -19.35 8.77 -4.55
C TRP A 83 -20.42 9.01 -5.64
N GLY A 84 -20.10 9.87 -6.61
CA GLY A 84 -20.91 10.14 -7.79
C GLY A 84 -20.17 9.77 -9.07
N TRP A 85 -20.83 9.07 -10.00
CA TRP A 85 -20.31 8.85 -11.35
C TRP A 85 -20.49 10.12 -12.19
N GLY A 86 -19.62 11.12 -12.01
CA GLY A 86 -19.64 12.35 -12.79
C GLY A 86 -18.51 13.32 -12.40
N GLU A 87 -18.10 14.14 -13.36
CA GLU A 87 -17.28 15.36 -13.18
C GLU A 87 -17.76 16.10 -11.92
N GLY A 88 -16.87 16.25 -10.95
CA GLY A 88 -17.21 16.40 -9.52
C GLY A 88 -16.26 15.66 -8.56
N SER A 89 -15.38 14.82 -9.11
CA SER A 89 -14.58 13.87 -8.32
C SER A 89 -13.25 14.49 -7.89
N ALA A 90 -13.35 15.24 -6.80
CA ALA A 90 -12.29 15.97 -6.09
C ALA A 90 -12.00 17.38 -6.63
N GLY A 91 -12.56 18.39 -5.95
CA GLY A 91 -12.23 19.81 -6.17
C GLY A 91 -13.40 20.70 -6.60
N ASP A 92 -14.53 20.13 -7.05
CA ASP A 92 -15.64 20.93 -7.56
C ASP A 92 -16.55 21.41 -6.42
N GLU A 93 -16.27 22.62 -5.92
CA GLU A 93 -17.19 23.42 -5.10
C GLU A 93 -18.29 24.10 -5.95
N GLU A 94 -18.81 23.44 -7.00
CA GLU A 94 -19.98 23.97 -7.71
C GLU A 94 -21.27 23.65 -6.95
N ASP A 95 -21.80 24.69 -6.30
CA ASP A 95 -23.13 24.88 -5.73
C ASP A 95 -23.87 23.61 -5.25
N GLY A 96 -23.59 23.24 -3.99
CA GLY A 96 -24.50 22.41 -3.18
C GLY A 96 -24.34 20.90 -3.28
N LYS A 97 -23.30 20.39 -3.97
CA LYS A 97 -22.94 18.96 -3.92
C LYS A 97 -22.07 18.68 -2.69
N GLN A 98 -22.41 17.63 -1.93
CA GLN A 98 -21.61 17.20 -0.78
C GLN A 98 -20.26 16.65 -1.26
N SER A 99 -19.17 17.16 -0.69
CA SER A 99 -17.82 16.79 -1.08
C SER A 99 -17.44 15.42 -0.49
N MET A 100 -16.71 14.60 -1.26
CA MET A 100 -16.21 13.30 -0.76
C MET A 100 -15.29 13.46 0.45
N TRP A 101 -14.68 14.65 0.59
CA TRP A 101 -13.91 15.03 1.77
C TRP A 101 -14.70 14.95 3.07
N ASP A 102 -16.02 15.17 3.05
CA ASP A 102 -16.87 15.13 4.26
C ASP A 102 -16.90 13.74 4.92
N CYS A 103 -16.73 12.69 4.12
CA CYS A 103 -16.65 11.30 4.61
C CYS A 103 -15.22 10.76 4.65
N CYS A 104 -14.21 11.59 4.38
CA CYS A 104 -12.82 11.22 4.61
C CYS A 104 -12.54 11.14 6.12
N ARG A 105 -11.81 10.10 6.53
CA ARG A 105 -11.45 9.84 7.93
C ARG A 105 -9.97 9.48 7.99
N GLU A 106 -9.34 9.84 9.11
CA GLU A 106 -7.96 9.44 9.37
C GLU A 106 -7.88 7.94 9.66
N ILE A 107 -6.76 7.30 9.31
CA ILE A 107 -6.52 5.88 9.56
C ILE A 107 -5.42 5.73 10.61
N LYS A 108 -5.74 5.02 11.68
CA LYS A 108 -4.78 4.62 12.71
C LYS A 108 -4.02 3.39 12.29
N VAL A 109 -2.72 3.55 12.13
CA VAL A 109 -1.80 2.42 12.15
C VAL A 109 -1.44 2.16 13.62
N GLU A 110 -1.10 0.94 14.01
CA GLU A 110 -0.39 0.67 15.26
C GLU A 110 0.53 -0.53 15.03
N ILE A 111 1.72 -0.55 15.61
CA ILE A 111 2.67 -1.66 15.51
C ILE A 111 2.97 -2.21 16.88
N PHE A 112 2.98 -3.51 16.97
CA PHE A 112 3.20 -4.21 18.21
C PHE A 112 4.44 -5.07 18.05
N GLU A 113 5.30 -5.06 19.06
CA GLU A 113 6.32 -6.08 19.17
C GLU A 113 5.73 -7.28 19.91
N ILE A 114 6.08 -8.50 19.46
CA ILE A 114 5.67 -9.70 20.17
C ILE A 114 6.36 -9.71 21.54
N ASP A 115 5.53 -9.75 22.58
CA ASP A 115 5.98 -9.87 23.97
C ASP A 115 6.96 -11.04 24.12
N GLU A 116 8.06 -10.82 24.85
CA GLU A 116 9.09 -11.84 25.06
C GLU A 116 8.52 -13.15 25.60
N ARG A 117 7.50 -13.08 26.46
CA ARG A 117 6.82 -14.23 27.06
C ARG A 117 5.93 -14.96 26.05
N ALA A 118 5.53 -14.31 24.96
CA ALA A 118 4.74 -14.87 23.88
C ALA A 118 5.60 -15.39 22.71
N ARG A 119 6.90 -15.06 22.64
CA ARG A 119 7.78 -15.46 21.52
C ARG A 119 7.82 -16.97 21.26
N TYR A 120 7.48 -17.82 22.23
CA TYR A 120 7.37 -19.27 22.03
C TYR A 120 6.37 -19.69 20.94
N VAL A 121 5.38 -18.85 20.62
CA VAL A 121 4.43 -19.13 19.52
C VAL A 121 5.11 -19.14 18.16
N LEU A 122 6.25 -18.44 18.03
CA LEU A 122 7.07 -18.39 16.82
C LEU A 122 8.22 -19.41 16.79
N LYS A 123 8.28 -20.38 17.73
CA LYS A 123 9.42 -21.31 17.87
C LYS A 123 9.80 -22.12 16.62
N SER A 124 8.87 -22.26 15.68
CA SER A 124 9.06 -23.00 14.43
C SER A 124 8.74 -22.15 13.20
N TRP A 125 8.56 -20.85 13.40
CA TRP A 125 8.41 -19.89 12.32
C TRP A 125 9.81 -19.52 11.81
N GLU A 126 9.95 -19.42 10.49
CA GLU A 126 11.15 -18.96 9.80
C GLU A 126 10.75 -17.90 8.78
N GLU A 127 11.58 -16.86 8.64
CA GLU A 127 11.35 -15.79 7.67
C GLU A 127 11.31 -16.36 6.23
N PRO A 128 10.30 -15.98 5.41
CA PRO A 128 10.19 -16.44 4.04
C PRO A 128 11.40 -16.01 3.20
N LYS A 129 11.88 -16.92 2.36
CA LYS A 129 13.01 -16.67 1.47
C LYS A 129 12.52 -16.27 0.08
N ARG A 130 13.33 -15.47 -0.63
CA ARG A 130 13.12 -15.20 -2.05
C ARG A 130 13.07 -16.51 -2.83
N SER A 131 12.24 -16.54 -3.87
CA SER A 131 12.12 -17.70 -4.77
C SER A 131 13.48 -18.13 -5.33
N GLU A 132 13.77 -19.43 -5.30
CA GLU A 132 15.01 -20.00 -5.88
C GLU A 132 15.03 -19.96 -7.42
N TYR A 133 13.94 -19.51 -8.05
CA TYR A 133 13.86 -19.37 -9.50
C TYR A 133 14.88 -18.33 -10.00
N LYS A 134 15.85 -18.81 -10.79
CA LYS A 134 16.98 -17.99 -11.27
C LYS A 134 16.62 -16.95 -12.34
N GLY A 135 15.35 -16.82 -12.75
CA GLY A 135 14.96 -15.88 -13.80
C GLY A 135 15.52 -16.22 -15.19
N MET A 136 15.97 -17.45 -15.41
CA MET A 136 16.66 -17.83 -16.66
C MET A 136 15.70 -18.20 -17.79
N HIS A 137 14.41 -18.42 -17.50
CA HIS A 137 13.36 -18.74 -18.50
C HIS A 137 13.74 -19.86 -19.49
N GLY A 138 14.45 -20.89 -19.01
CA GLY A 138 14.91 -22.02 -19.84
C GLY A 138 16.09 -21.71 -20.76
N MET A 139 16.59 -20.48 -20.75
CA MET A 139 17.76 -20.05 -21.51
C MET A 139 19.04 -20.29 -20.71
N LYS A 140 20.12 -20.61 -21.42
CA LYS A 140 21.48 -20.54 -20.89
C LYS A 140 22.10 -19.27 -21.44
N ILE A 141 22.47 -18.33 -20.57
CA ILE A 141 23.28 -17.18 -20.98
C ILE A 141 24.72 -17.68 -21.07
N PRO A 142 25.35 -17.70 -22.26
CA PRO A 142 26.77 -18.03 -22.37
C PRO A 142 27.57 -16.97 -21.61
N GLY A 143 28.32 -17.36 -20.58
CA GLY A 143 29.07 -16.45 -19.71
C GLY A 143 30.31 -15.78 -20.33
N GLY A 144 30.42 -15.78 -21.66
CA GLY A 144 31.64 -15.43 -22.38
C GLY A 144 32.82 -16.36 -22.07
N GLU A 145 33.94 -16.17 -22.76
CA GLU A 145 35.21 -16.78 -22.41
C GLU A 145 35.87 -15.96 -21.28
N LEU A 146 35.41 -16.08 -20.03
CA LEU A 146 36.17 -15.67 -18.84
C LEU A 146 35.46 -16.15 -17.56
N VAL A 147 35.91 -17.30 -17.05
CA VAL A 147 35.77 -17.62 -15.62
C VAL A 147 36.81 -16.76 -14.89
N ALA A 148 36.46 -15.50 -14.63
CA ALA A 148 37.21 -14.64 -13.71
C ALA A 148 36.21 -14.04 -12.72
N SER A 149 36.06 -14.74 -11.60
CA SER A 149 35.54 -14.28 -10.30
C SER A 149 35.09 -12.82 -10.23
N VAL A 150 33.80 -12.57 -10.48
CA VAL A 150 33.12 -11.38 -9.96
C VAL A 150 32.29 -11.84 -8.78
N ASN A 151 32.83 -11.71 -7.56
CA ASN A 151 32.05 -11.86 -6.35
C ASN A 151 31.22 -10.60 -6.16
N MET A 152 29.91 -10.71 -6.38
CA MET A 152 28.96 -9.66 -6.08
C MET A 152 28.53 -9.83 -4.61
N TRP A 153 28.94 -8.89 -3.75
CA TRP A 153 28.51 -8.85 -2.35
C TRP A 153 27.23 -8.01 -2.27
N THR A 154 26.17 -8.57 -1.69
CA THR A 154 24.99 -7.78 -1.27
C THR A 154 25.19 -7.34 0.17
N ALA A 155 24.91 -6.06 0.47
CA ALA A 155 24.98 -5.52 1.82
C ALA A 155 24.06 -6.31 2.77
N GLY A 156 24.56 -6.57 3.99
CA GLY A 156 23.83 -7.27 5.05
C GLY A 156 22.59 -6.48 5.49
N SER A 157 21.55 -7.24 5.83
CA SER A 157 20.27 -6.81 6.39
C SER A 157 20.44 -5.93 7.63
N GLY A 158 19.72 -4.81 7.67
CA GLY A 158 19.46 -4.08 8.90
C GLY A 158 18.86 -2.70 8.64
N VAL A 159 17.54 -2.57 8.76
CA VAL A 159 16.87 -1.30 9.11
C VAL A 159 15.59 -1.60 9.91
N GLU A 160 15.40 -0.81 10.96
CA GLU A 160 14.45 -0.91 12.08
C GLU A 160 12.97 -0.69 11.73
N VAL A 161 12.09 -1.09 12.67
CA VAL A 161 10.61 -1.10 12.63
C VAL A 161 9.99 0.32 12.70
N ILE A 162 9.06 0.65 11.79
CA ILE A 162 8.40 1.98 11.68
C ILE A 162 6.96 2.02 12.24
N LYS A 163 6.83 2.42 13.51
CA LYS A 163 5.66 2.95 14.27
C LYS A 163 4.76 4.05 13.68
N ALA A 164 3.58 3.84 13.08
CA ALA A 164 2.59 4.93 12.86
C ALA A 164 1.33 4.72 13.71
N SER A 165 0.68 5.79 14.21
CA SER A 165 -0.67 5.83 14.85
C SER A 165 -1.21 7.26 15.07
N LEU A 166 -2.55 7.44 15.05
CA LEU A 166 -3.32 8.69 15.24
C LEU A 166 -3.11 9.39 16.58
N ARG A 167 -3.29 10.72 16.54
CA ARG A 167 -3.43 11.62 17.69
C ARG A 167 -4.90 11.72 18.11
N ASP A 168 -5.11 11.84 19.42
CA ASP A 168 -6.39 12.23 20.02
C ASP A 168 -6.49 13.76 20.06
N ASP A 169 -7.63 14.29 19.60
CA ASP A 169 -8.24 15.50 20.15
C ASP A 169 -9.59 15.13 20.78
#